data_AF-A0A6I1MTW7-F1
#
_entry.id   AF-A0A6I1MTW7-F1
#
_cell.length_a   1.000
_cell.length_b   1.000
_cell.length_c   1.000
_cell.angle_alpha   90.00
_cell.angle_beta   90.00
_cell.angle_gamma   90.00
#
_symmetry.space_group_name_H-M   'P 1'
#
loop_
_entity.id
_entity.type
_entity.pdbx_description
1 polymer ?
#
loop_
_entity_poly.entity_id
_entity_poly.type
_entity_poly.pdbx_seq_one_letter_code
_entity_poly.pdbx_strand_id
1 'polypeptide(L)'
;MKKILKFGVNIILIIAIIFFVIQIYNKLNAYKQGQNIYKRIKWESNSNKNLKEINSNFKFWISIENTNINYPVVQTDNNKYYLNHDFYNEVCKLGCVFIDYNNNVDTDKNIVIYGHNMLDGSMFSALEKFKDKNFFEKNNKIYIEKEGDKYEYEVFAVNVLPAENNDIKISFKNENDFKEYISATCC
;
A
#
# COMPACT_ATOMS: atom_id res chain seq x y z
N MET A 1 -51.51 -0.10 -22.97
CA MET A 1 -50.89 0.11 -21.64
C MET A 1 -49.67 -0.79 -21.36
N LYS A 2 -49.77 -2.13 -21.35
CA LYS A 2 -48.62 -3.01 -20.99
C LYS A 2 -47.35 -2.84 -21.85
N LYS A 3 -47.49 -2.53 -23.16
CA LYS A 3 -46.33 -2.29 -24.06
C LYS A 3 -45.57 -0.98 -23.75
N ILE A 4 -46.30 0.10 -23.47
CA ILE A 4 -45.71 1.41 -23.13
C ILE A 4 -45.02 1.33 -21.76
N LEU A 5 -45.64 0.63 -20.80
CA LEU A 5 -45.02 0.38 -19.49
C LEU A 5 -43.72 -0.44 -19.61
N LYS A 6 -43.74 -1.53 -20.40
CA LYS A 6 -42.52 -2.32 -20.68
C LYS A 6 -41.43 -1.49 -21.35
N PHE A 7 -41.80 -0.60 -22.28
CA PHE A 7 -40.86 0.30 -22.94
C PHE A 7 -40.22 1.29 -21.96
N GLY A 8 -41.01 1.91 -21.09
CA GLY A 8 -40.50 2.81 -20.05
C GLY A 8 -39.57 2.11 -19.05
N VAL A 9 -39.92 0.90 -18.61
CA VAL A 9 -39.06 0.08 -17.73
C VAL A 9 -37.74 -0.26 -18.43
N ASN A 10 -37.75 -0.63 -19.71
CA ASN A 10 -36.53 -0.91 -20.47
C ASN A 10 -35.61 0.31 -20.58
N ILE A 11 -36.16 1.52 -20.76
CA ILE A 11 -35.35 2.75 -20.80
C ILE A 11 -34.67 2.99 -19.45
N ILE A 12 -35.40 2.82 -18.33
CA ILE A 12 -34.83 2.99 -16.99
C ILE A 12 -33.70 1.99 -16.75
N LEU A 13 -33.88 0.72 -17.16
CA LEU A 13 -32.84 -0.31 -17.06
C LEU A 13 -31.59 0.06 -17.88
N ILE A 14 -31.76 0.56 -19.10
CA ILE A 14 -30.65 1.00 -19.95
C ILE A 14 -29.89 2.16 -19.30
N ILE A 15 -30.61 3.16 -18.76
CA ILE A 15 -29.98 4.30 -18.06
C ILE A 15 -29.20 3.81 -16.83
N ALA A 16 -29.76 2.88 -16.05
CA ALA A 16 -29.09 2.29 -14.90
C ALA A 16 -27.80 1.56 -15.31
N ILE A 17 -27.84 0.76 -16.39
CA ILE A 17 -26.66 0.06 -16.93
C ILE A 17 -25.59 1.07 -17.36
N ILE A 18 -25.98 2.12 -18.12
CA ILE A 18 -25.03 3.16 -18.55
C ILE A 18 -24.38 3.84 -17.35
N PHE A 19 -25.14 4.14 -16.30
CA PHE A 19 -24.60 4.72 -15.07
C PHE A 19 -23.56 3.80 -14.41
N PHE A 20 -23.83 2.50 -14.29
CA PHE A 20 -22.85 1.54 -13.76
C PHE A 20 -21.60 1.42 -14.64
N VAL A 21 -21.77 1.39 -15.97
CA VAL A 21 -20.65 1.35 -16.92
C VAL A 21 -19.75 2.58 -16.76
N ILE A 22 -20.33 3.78 -16.60
CA ILE A 22 -19.58 5.01 -16.35
C ILE A 22 -18.79 4.91 -15.04
N GLN A 23 -19.40 4.41 -13.96
CA GLN A 23 -18.69 4.23 -12.69
C GLN A 23 -17.51 3.25 -12.80
N ILE A 24 -17.72 2.11 -13.47
CA ILE A 24 -16.67 1.12 -13.71
C ILE A 24 -15.54 1.74 -14.52
N TYR A 25 -15.87 2.44 -15.61
CA TYR A 25 -14.89 3.14 -16.45
C TYR A 25 -14.07 4.14 -15.63
N ASN A 26 -14.72 4.97 -14.81
CA ASN A 26 -14.03 5.93 -13.96
C ASN A 26 -13.10 5.25 -12.94
N LYS A 27 -13.49 4.11 -12.38
CA LYS A 27 -12.65 3.32 -11.46
C LYS A 27 -11.42 2.74 -12.17
N LEU A 28 -11.61 2.11 -13.32
CA LEU A 28 -10.53 1.53 -14.12
C LEU A 28 -9.55 2.60 -14.61
N ASN A 29 -10.06 3.75 -15.05
CA ASN A 29 -9.22 4.86 -15.49
C ASN A 29 -8.38 5.43 -14.33
N ALA A 30 -8.96 5.57 -13.14
CA ALA A 30 -8.22 5.99 -11.95
C ALA A 30 -7.10 5.01 -11.57
N TYR A 31 -7.34 3.69 -11.68
CA TYR A 31 -6.30 2.69 -11.48
C TYR A 31 -5.18 2.80 -12.51
N LYS A 32 -5.54 2.94 -13.80
CA LYS A 32 -4.57 3.13 -14.88
C LYS A 32 -3.70 4.37 -14.66
N GLN A 33 -4.29 5.49 -14.23
CA GLN A 33 -3.56 6.72 -13.93
C GLN A 33 -2.58 6.52 -12.76
N GLY A 34 -3.03 5.94 -11.65
CA GLY A 34 -2.18 5.64 -10.51
C GLY A 34 -1.00 4.73 -10.87
N GLN A 35 -1.23 3.67 -11.65
CA GLN A 35 -0.14 2.81 -12.11
C GLN A 35 0.87 3.55 -12.99
N ASN A 36 0.42 4.48 -13.84
CA ASN A 36 1.32 5.31 -14.64
C ASN A 36 2.17 6.26 -13.79
N ILE A 37 1.59 6.81 -12.71
CA ILE A 37 2.32 7.60 -11.70
C ILE A 37 3.45 6.76 -11.10
N TYR A 38 3.18 5.53 -10.67
CA TYR A 38 4.23 4.66 -10.11
C TYR A 38 5.30 4.24 -11.10
N LYS A 39 4.95 4.04 -12.37
CA LYS A 39 5.94 3.83 -13.44
C LYS A 39 6.84 5.05 -13.61
N ARG A 40 6.26 6.27 -13.54
CA ARG A 40 7.02 7.52 -13.62
C ARG A 40 7.98 7.68 -12.45
N ILE A 41 7.51 7.50 -11.21
CA ILE A 41 8.35 7.60 -10.00
C ILE A 41 9.53 6.61 -10.10
N LYS A 42 9.26 5.36 -10.50
CA LYS A 42 10.31 4.35 -10.70
C LYS A 42 11.33 4.77 -11.76
N TRP A 43 10.88 5.33 -12.88
CA TRP A 43 11.77 5.88 -13.89
C TRP A 43 12.60 7.06 -13.36
N GLU A 44 12.00 7.96 -12.57
CA GLU A 44 12.69 9.09 -11.95
C GLU A 44 13.77 8.61 -10.97
N SER A 45 13.47 7.61 -10.13
CA SER A 45 14.43 6.98 -9.24
C SER A 45 15.60 6.34 -9.99
N ASN A 46 15.31 5.53 -11.02
CA ASN A 46 16.33 4.89 -11.85
C ASN A 46 17.19 5.89 -12.66
N SER A 47 16.66 7.09 -12.89
CA SER A 47 17.38 8.19 -13.54
C SER A 47 18.20 9.03 -12.55
N ASN A 48 18.42 8.52 -11.32
CA ASN A 48 19.13 9.16 -10.23
C ASN A 48 18.56 10.54 -9.83
N LYS A 49 17.26 10.77 -10.00
CA LYS A 49 16.63 11.98 -9.46
C LYS A 49 16.53 11.88 -7.93
N ASN A 50 16.77 12.99 -7.25
CA ASN A 50 16.59 13.08 -5.82
C ASN A 50 15.09 13.07 -5.47
N LEU A 51 14.57 11.92 -5.05
CA LEU A 51 13.16 11.76 -4.68
C LEU A 51 12.77 12.64 -3.48
N LYS A 52 13.72 12.98 -2.59
CA LYS A 52 13.48 13.85 -1.44
C LYS A 52 13.25 15.31 -1.84
N GLU A 53 13.77 15.75 -2.99
CA GLU A 53 13.48 17.06 -3.56
C GLU A 53 12.10 17.11 -4.24
N ILE A 54 11.65 15.98 -4.79
CA ILE A 54 10.30 15.85 -5.39
C ILE A 54 9.24 15.82 -4.30
N ASN A 55 9.48 15.05 -3.24
CA ASN A 55 8.61 14.99 -2.07
C ASN A 55 9.44 14.88 -0.79
N SER A 56 9.38 15.92 0.04
CA SER A 56 10.08 15.98 1.33
C SER A 56 9.60 14.93 2.35
N ASN A 57 8.41 14.36 2.15
CA ASN A 57 7.88 13.28 2.96
C ASN A 57 8.50 11.91 2.62
N PHE A 58 9.29 11.80 1.56
CA PHE A 58 10.00 10.57 1.20
C PHE A 58 10.99 10.15 2.30
N LYS A 59 10.96 8.87 2.68
CA LYS A 59 11.83 8.28 3.71
C LYS A 59 12.77 7.23 3.17
N PHE A 60 12.26 6.27 2.41
CA PHE A 60 13.04 5.18 1.82
C PHE A 60 12.27 4.48 0.71
N TRP A 61 12.92 3.56 0.01
CA TRP A 61 12.30 2.69 -0.98
C TRP A 61 12.09 1.29 -0.41
N ILE A 62 10.95 0.66 -0.69
CA ILE A 62 10.66 -0.74 -0.31
C ILE A 62 10.49 -1.62 -1.54
N SER A 63 11.09 -2.81 -1.51
CA SER A 63 10.86 -3.83 -2.54
C SER A 63 10.84 -5.25 -1.97
N ILE A 64 10.06 -6.13 -2.62
CA ILE A 64 9.98 -7.55 -2.29
C ILE A 64 10.10 -8.33 -3.58
N GLU A 65 11.09 -9.22 -3.67
CA GLU A 65 11.30 -10.05 -4.86
C GLU A 65 10.10 -10.93 -5.17
N ASN A 66 9.91 -11.27 -6.45
CA ASN A 66 8.78 -12.08 -6.93
C ASN A 66 7.37 -11.52 -6.59
N THR A 67 7.32 -10.24 -6.26
CA THR A 67 6.10 -9.43 -6.16
C THR A 67 6.21 -8.18 -7.03
N ASN A 68 5.13 -7.41 -7.11
CA ASN A 68 5.13 -6.07 -7.68
C ASN A 68 5.39 -4.97 -6.63
N ILE A 69 5.65 -5.33 -5.37
CA ILE A 69 5.98 -4.38 -4.31
C ILE A 69 7.37 -3.82 -4.61
N ASN A 70 7.38 -2.57 -5.05
CA ASN A 70 8.56 -1.84 -5.49
C ASN A 70 8.19 -0.34 -5.54
N TYR A 71 8.18 0.30 -4.38
CA TYR A 71 7.53 1.60 -4.17
C TYR A 71 8.37 2.55 -3.31
N PRO A 72 8.25 3.87 -3.53
CA PRO A 72 8.70 4.84 -2.55
C PRO A 72 7.82 4.76 -1.31
N VAL A 73 8.42 5.00 -0.15
CA VAL A 73 7.73 5.08 1.13
C VAL A 73 7.83 6.48 1.68
N VAL A 74 6.68 7.04 2.05
CA VAL A 74 6.54 8.40 2.57
C VAL A 74 6.05 8.40 4.01
N GLN A 75 6.19 9.51 4.71
CA GLN A 75 5.63 9.69 6.04
C GLN A 75 5.17 11.13 6.22
N THR A 76 4.03 11.32 6.87
CA THR A 76 3.44 12.63 7.18
C THR A 76 2.98 12.65 8.64
N ASP A 77 2.29 13.70 9.04
CA ASP A 77 1.85 13.93 10.43
C ASP A 77 0.57 13.14 10.82
N ASN A 78 0.04 12.32 9.91
CA ASN A 78 -1.15 11.50 10.13
C ASN A 78 -1.19 10.26 9.21
N ASN A 79 -1.98 9.25 9.59
CA ASN A 79 -2.15 8.01 8.81
C ASN A 79 -3.25 8.08 7.72
N LYS A 80 -3.75 9.27 7.37
CA LYS A 80 -4.90 9.43 6.45
C LYS A 80 -4.53 10.04 5.11
N TYR A 81 -3.62 11.02 5.10
CA TYR A 81 -3.31 11.82 3.91
C TYR A 81 -2.88 10.95 2.72
N TYR A 82 -1.94 10.03 2.94
CA TYR A 82 -1.43 9.15 1.87
C TYR A 82 -2.32 7.96 1.53
N LEU A 83 -3.52 7.84 2.14
CA LEU A 83 -4.52 6.88 1.67
C LEU A 83 -5.14 7.31 0.33
N ASN A 84 -5.13 8.60 -0.01
CA ASN A 84 -5.75 9.13 -1.21
C ASN A 84 -4.92 10.18 -1.96
N HIS A 85 -3.63 10.27 -1.63
CA HIS A 85 -2.66 11.10 -2.35
C HIS A 85 -1.48 10.26 -2.84
N ASP A 86 -0.97 10.58 -4.03
CA ASP A 86 0.22 9.94 -4.57
C ASP A 86 1.51 10.61 -4.08
N PHE A 87 2.64 10.17 -4.63
CA PHE A 87 3.97 10.65 -4.27
C PHE A 87 4.20 12.13 -4.61
N TYR A 88 3.46 12.69 -5.57
CA TYR A 88 3.54 14.10 -5.94
C TYR A 88 2.55 14.96 -5.15
N ASN A 89 1.88 14.39 -4.14
CA ASN A 89 0.85 15.02 -3.32
C ASN A 89 -0.44 15.35 -4.09
N GLU A 90 -0.68 14.64 -5.21
CA GLU A 90 -1.90 14.76 -6.01
C GLU A 90 -2.92 13.69 -5.62
N VAL A 91 -4.21 13.99 -5.77
CA VAL A 91 -5.28 13.04 -5.42
C VAL A 91 -5.19 11.78 -6.29
N CYS A 92 -5.02 10.62 -5.65
CA CYS A 92 -4.88 9.34 -6.34
C CYS A 92 -5.53 8.21 -5.55
N LYS A 93 -6.35 7.40 -6.23
CA LYS A 93 -7.06 6.25 -5.61
C LYS A 93 -6.13 5.14 -5.14
N LEU A 94 -4.91 5.05 -5.66
CA LEU A 94 -3.92 4.07 -5.21
C LEU A 94 -3.24 4.52 -3.91
N GLY A 95 -3.33 5.81 -3.56
CA GLY A 95 -2.58 6.38 -2.44
C GLY A 95 -1.08 6.21 -2.60
N CYS A 96 -0.39 6.11 -1.46
CA CYS A 96 1.03 5.80 -1.30
C CYS A 96 1.26 4.62 -0.35
N VAL A 97 2.46 4.06 -0.41
CA VAL A 97 2.99 3.27 0.71
C VAL A 97 3.55 4.26 1.72
N PHE A 98 3.12 4.17 2.99
CA PHE A 98 3.49 5.17 4.00
C PHE A 98 3.73 4.57 5.38
N ILE A 99 4.57 5.24 6.17
CA ILE A 99 4.92 4.85 7.54
C ILE A 99 3.91 5.44 8.51
N ASP A 100 3.67 4.75 9.63
CA ASP A 100 2.88 5.30 10.74
C ASP A 100 3.44 6.65 11.21
N TYR A 101 2.57 7.64 11.40
CA TYR A 101 3.00 8.98 11.77
C TYR A 101 3.70 9.04 13.14
N ASN A 102 3.44 8.09 14.04
CA ASN A 102 4.10 8.03 15.34
C ASN A 102 5.50 7.39 15.29
N ASN A 103 5.86 6.73 14.18
CA ASN A 103 7.16 6.08 14.07
C ASN A 103 8.30 7.09 13.87
N ASN A 104 9.42 6.85 14.55
CA ASN A 104 10.72 7.42 14.18
C ASN A 104 11.55 6.37 13.45
N VAL A 105 11.72 6.58 12.14
CA VAL A 105 12.42 5.65 11.22
C VAL A 105 13.87 5.39 11.62
N ASP A 106 14.53 6.33 12.30
CA ASP A 106 15.94 6.23 12.62
C ASP A 106 16.20 5.50 13.96
N THR A 107 15.19 5.41 14.84
CA THR A 107 15.40 4.94 16.23
C THR A 107 14.45 3.83 16.68
N ASP A 108 13.27 3.72 16.07
CA ASP A 108 12.27 2.76 16.53
C ASP A 108 12.65 1.32 16.17
N LYS A 109 12.31 0.40 17.07
CA LYS A 109 12.54 -1.04 16.86
C LYS A 109 11.50 -1.71 15.95
N ASN A 110 10.34 -1.08 15.78
CA ASN A 110 9.26 -1.58 14.94
C ASN A 110 8.70 -0.46 14.06
N ILE A 111 9.03 -0.50 12.77
CA ILE A 111 8.51 0.45 11.77
C ILE A 111 7.27 -0.14 11.11
N VAL A 112 6.14 0.53 11.28
CA VAL A 112 4.85 0.10 10.72
C VAL A 112 4.64 0.80 9.40
N ILE A 113 4.41 0.02 8.34
CA ILE A 113 4.25 0.51 6.97
C ILE A 113 2.88 0.05 6.46
N TYR A 114 2.10 1.01 5.97
CA TYR A 114 0.77 0.81 5.41
C TYR A 114 0.79 0.95 3.89
N GLY A 115 -0.15 0.27 3.23
CA GLY A 115 -0.41 0.39 1.81
C GLY A 115 -1.72 -0.29 1.47
N HIS A 116 -2.40 0.18 0.42
CA HIS A 116 -3.68 -0.40 0.02
C HIS A 116 -3.54 -1.84 -0.48
N ASN A 117 -4.53 -2.68 -0.15
CA ASN A 117 -4.76 -3.96 -0.81
C ASN A 117 -5.66 -3.73 -2.04
N MET A 118 -5.06 -3.48 -3.19
CA MET A 118 -5.78 -3.11 -4.41
C MET A 118 -6.24 -4.33 -5.21
N LEU A 119 -7.48 -4.30 -5.72
CA LEU A 119 -8.04 -5.40 -6.53
C LEU A 119 -7.32 -5.67 -7.85
N ASP A 120 -6.60 -4.68 -8.39
CA ASP A 120 -5.77 -4.84 -9.59
C ASP A 120 -4.40 -5.45 -9.29
N GLY A 121 -4.17 -5.86 -8.03
CA GLY A 121 -2.94 -6.45 -7.55
C GLY A 121 -1.85 -5.44 -7.20
N SER A 122 -2.05 -4.13 -7.45
CA SER A 122 -1.06 -3.10 -7.13
C SER A 122 -0.91 -2.85 -5.62
N MET A 123 0.07 -2.01 -5.27
CA MET A 123 0.36 -1.60 -3.89
C MET A 123 0.69 -2.82 -3.03
N PHE A 124 0.07 -2.99 -1.86
CA PHE A 124 0.36 -4.08 -0.93
C PHE A 124 -0.53 -5.32 -1.13
N SER A 125 -1.28 -5.40 -2.23
CA SER A 125 -2.09 -6.59 -2.51
C SER A 125 -1.26 -7.88 -2.59
N ALA A 126 -0.02 -7.80 -3.09
CA ALA A 126 0.85 -8.97 -3.15
C ALA A 126 1.27 -9.54 -1.78
N LEU A 127 1.04 -8.83 -0.67
CA LEU A 127 1.24 -9.38 0.68
C LEU A 127 0.33 -10.57 0.96
N GLU A 128 -0.81 -10.69 0.27
CA GLU A 128 -1.68 -11.87 0.41
C GLU A 128 -1.00 -13.17 0.02
N LYS A 129 0.02 -13.13 -0.86
CA LYS A 129 0.78 -14.31 -1.27
C LYS A 129 1.54 -14.96 -0.12
N PHE A 130 1.93 -14.19 0.90
CA PHE A 130 2.63 -14.70 2.07
C PHE A 130 1.78 -15.63 2.94
N LYS A 131 0.47 -15.70 2.71
CA LYS A 131 -0.42 -16.72 3.32
C LYS A 131 -0.16 -18.12 2.76
N ASP A 132 0.39 -18.22 1.55
CA ASP A 132 0.82 -19.49 0.98
C ASP A 132 2.19 -19.87 1.52
N LYS A 133 2.28 -21.06 2.14
CA LYS A 133 3.49 -21.55 2.79
C LYS A 133 4.68 -21.65 1.81
N ASN A 134 4.45 -22.13 0.59
CA ASN A 134 5.54 -22.28 -0.39
C ASN A 134 6.06 -20.92 -0.85
N PHE A 135 5.18 -19.93 -1.02
CA PHE A 135 5.58 -18.58 -1.34
C PHE A 135 6.38 -17.96 -0.19
N PHE A 136 5.89 -18.08 1.05
CA PHE A 136 6.55 -17.60 2.26
C PHE A 136 7.98 -18.17 2.39
N GLU A 137 8.14 -19.49 2.35
CA GLU A 137 9.44 -20.15 2.52
C GLU A 137 10.46 -19.78 1.43
N LYS A 138 10.01 -19.41 0.24
CA LYS A 138 10.88 -19.06 -0.89
C LYS A 138 11.12 -17.56 -1.06
N ASN A 139 10.28 -16.71 -0.49
CA ASN A 139 10.26 -15.26 -0.74
C ASN A 139 10.14 -14.47 0.57
N ASN A 140 10.90 -14.85 1.60
CA ASN A 140 10.84 -14.25 2.94
C ASN A 140 11.73 -13.01 3.11
N LYS A 141 12.18 -12.36 2.04
CA LYS A 141 13.07 -11.19 2.11
C LYS A 141 12.38 -9.91 1.67
N ILE A 142 12.56 -8.85 2.46
CA ILE A 142 12.15 -7.47 2.16
C ILE A 142 13.40 -6.61 2.09
N TYR A 143 13.48 -5.77 1.06
CA TYR A 143 14.60 -4.86 0.83
C TYR A 143 14.17 -3.43 1.06
N ILE A 144 14.94 -2.71 1.87
CA ILE A 144 14.78 -1.28 2.11
C ILE A 144 16.03 -0.56 1.62
N GLU A 145 15.84 0.49 0.81
CA GLU A 145 16.92 1.39 0.40
C GLU A 145 16.68 2.78 1.00
N LYS A 146 17.56 3.20 1.92
CA LYS A 146 17.48 4.48 2.63
C LYS A 146 18.82 5.19 2.51
N GLU A 147 18.81 6.40 1.96
CA GLU A 147 20.01 7.27 1.88
C GLU A 147 21.23 6.60 1.19
N GLY A 148 20.98 5.66 0.28
CA GLY A 148 22.00 4.90 -0.46
C GLY A 148 22.39 3.56 0.20
N ASP A 149 22.02 3.37 1.46
CA ASP A 149 22.23 2.11 2.18
C ASP A 149 21.11 1.12 1.89
N LYS A 150 21.49 -0.16 1.79
CA LYS A 150 20.56 -1.28 1.54
C LYS A 150 20.45 -2.15 2.79
N TYR A 151 19.22 -2.37 3.22
CA TYR A 151 18.87 -3.20 4.35
C TYR A 151 18.04 -4.39 3.87
N GLU A 152 18.37 -5.58 4.37
CA GLU A 152 17.61 -6.81 4.14
C GLU A 152 16.89 -7.18 5.43
N TYR A 153 15.58 -7.41 5.34
CA TYR A 153 14.72 -7.84 6.43
C TYR A 153 14.16 -9.22 6.09
N GLU A 154 14.07 -10.09 7.10
CA GLU A 154 13.49 -11.41 6.97
C GLU A 154 12.07 -11.42 7.56
N VAL A 155 11.11 -11.89 6.76
CA VAL A 155 9.72 -12.10 7.20
C VAL A 155 9.69 -13.35 8.08
N PHE A 156 9.29 -13.17 9.34
CA PHE A 156 9.22 -14.27 10.32
C PHE A 156 7.79 -14.67 10.71
N ALA A 157 6.79 -13.82 10.44
CA ALA A 157 5.38 -14.06 10.79
C ALA A 157 4.42 -13.39 9.81
N VAL A 158 3.24 -13.99 9.63
CA VAL A 158 2.14 -13.47 8.79
C VAL A 158 0.83 -13.70 9.53
N ASN A 159 0.16 -12.61 9.91
CA ASN A 159 -1.10 -12.65 10.63
C ASN A 159 -2.19 -11.89 9.86
N VAL A 160 -3.44 -12.38 9.95
CA VAL A 160 -4.62 -11.67 9.43
C VAL A 160 -5.44 -11.22 10.63
N LEU A 161 -5.47 -9.91 10.86
CA LEU A 161 -6.14 -9.30 12.00
C LEU A 161 -7.39 -8.53 11.56
N PRO A 162 -8.43 -8.43 12.41
CA PRO A 162 -9.51 -7.47 12.21
C PRO A 162 -8.97 -6.04 12.19
N ALA A 163 -9.58 -5.16 11.39
CA ALA A 163 -9.14 -3.76 11.24
C ALA A 163 -9.21 -2.94 12.55
N GLU A 164 -9.99 -3.40 13.53
CA GLU A 164 -10.17 -2.77 14.84
C GLU A 164 -9.08 -3.18 15.85
N ASN A 165 -8.19 -4.11 15.48
CA ASN A 165 -7.10 -4.54 16.34
C ASN A 165 -6.01 -3.44 16.41
N ASN A 166 -5.80 -2.88 17.61
CA ASN A 166 -4.80 -1.85 17.91
C ASN A 166 -3.53 -2.40 18.58
N ASP A 167 -3.28 -3.71 18.51
CA ASP A 167 -2.17 -4.36 19.22
C ASP A 167 -0.79 -4.05 18.62
N ILE A 168 -0.72 -3.27 17.54
CA ILE A 168 0.56 -2.89 16.92
C ILE A 168 1.29 -1.90 17.82
N LYS A 169 2.38 -2.36 18.45
CA LYS A 169 3.26 -1.53 19.29
C LYS A 169 4.45 -1.01 18.51
N ILE A 170 4.69 0.30 18.58
CA ILE A 170 5.85 0.97 17.97
C ILE A 170 6.96 1.30 18.98
N SER A 171 6.62 1.45 20.26
CA SER A 171 7.54 1.80 21.34
C SER A 171 7.50 0.77 22.46
N PHE A 172 8.66 0.57 23.09
CA PHE A 172 8.87 -0.49 24.08
C PHE A 172 9.60 0.09 25.29
N LYS A 173 9.14 -0.28 26.49
CA LYS A 173 9.72 0.25 27.74
C LYS A 173 11.16 -0.23 27.96
N ASN A 174 11.44 -1.46 27.54
CA ASN A 174 12.74 -2.11 27.66
C ASN A 174 12.83 -3.27 26.66
N GLU A 175 13.96 -3.98 26.68
CA GLU A 175 14.19 -5.11 25.77
C GLU A 175 13.27 -6.31 26.03
N ASN A 176 12.82 -6.53 27.27
CA ASN A 176 11.92 -7.64 27.59
C ASN A 176 10.52 -7.40 27.00
N ASP A 177 9.97 -6.19 27.12
CA ASP A 177 8.68 -5.80 26.50
C ASP A 177 8.72 -5.98 24.97
N PHE A 178 9.85 -5.66 24.33
CA PHE A 178 10.04 -5.93 22.90
C PHE A 178 10.06 -7.44 22.58
N LYS A 179 10.80 -8.25 23.36
CA LYS A 179 10.87 -9.71 23.15
C LYS A 179 9.52 -10.38 23.36
N GLU A 180 8.74 -9.94 24.35
CA GLU A 180 7.38 -10.40 24.58
C GLU A 180 6.48 -10.10 23.39
N TYR A 181 6.56 -8.89 22.84
CA TYR A 181 5.80 -8.49 21.65
C TYR A 181 6.15 -9.35 20.42
N ILE A 182 7.43 -9.57 20.14
CA ILE A 182 7.85 -10.43 19.02
C ILE A 182 7.39 -11.87 19.22
N SER A 183 7.52 -12.41 20.44
CA SER A 183 7.11 -13.78 20.75
C SER A 183 5.61 -13.98 20.56
N ALA A 184 4.79 -13.02 21.01
CA ALA A 184 3.34 -13.06 20.84
C ALA A 184 2.90 -12.95 19.36
N THR A 185 3.74 -12.35 18.49
CA THR A 185 3.45 -12.22 17.06
C THR A 185 3.59 -13.55 16.30
N CYS A 186 4.41 -14.49 16.81
CA CYS A 186 4.65 -15.79 16.19
C CYS A 186 3.61 -16.87 16.55
N CYS A 187 2.69 -16.59 17.49
CA CYS A 187 1.77 -17.56 18.06
C CYS A 187 0.43 -17.67 17.34
#